data_AF-A0AA38UI42-F1
#
_entry.id   AF-A0AA38UI42-F1
#
_cell.length_a   1.000
_cell.length_b   1.000
_cell.length_c   1.000
_cell.angle_alpha   90.00
_cell.angle_beta   90.00
_cell.angle_gamma   90.00
#
_symmetry.space_group_name_H-M   'P 1'
#
loop_
_entity.id
_entity.type
_entity.pdbx_description
1 polymer ?
#
loop_
_entity_poly.entity_id
_entity_poly.type
_entity_poly.pdbx_seq_one_letter_code
_entity_poly.pdbx_strand_id
1 'polypeptide(L)'
;VVRVLGYTPSKPAAIVAAVIYITCGLCFFYHTFRRKNYWALCLPIGSCAMGIGFIIRIMLNNPDHQKRGPFVAEEILTACSPATFLAFNYIVHGRLLGNCMGKRHSYIPPTYVSWFFVCSDLLTFVAAGTAMFTKTSTLETGKTVFQVGVILQSASYYVFFILYFLSWRSCRKEGIATGREAWWKIYKLLGVSSFFITVRTIFRIAESCSDPGTPIRTREVYLYVFDTLPLFLAIVGYIFWWPGPYLERDSIADAVPMEKVSTSSV
;
A
#
# COMPACT_ATOMS: atom_id res chain seq x y z
N VAL A 1 -12.98 20.02 -26.96
CA VAL A 1 -11.92 19.27 -26.27
C VAL A 1 -12.55 18.47 -25.15
N VAL A 2 -12.76 17.17 -25.34
CA VAL A 2 -13.27 16.27 -24.28
C VAL A 2 -12.13 16.09 -23.28
N ARG A 3 -12.27 16.65 -22.08
CA ARG A 3 -11.24 16.54 -21.03
C ARG A 3 -11.28 15.13 -20.46
N VAL A 4 -10.16 14.41 -20.54
CA VAL A 4 -10.05 13.02 -20.08
C VAL A 4 -10.35 12.89 -18.57
N LEU A 5 -10.00 13.91 -17.79
CA LEU A 5 -10.28 14.00 -16.35
C LEU A 5 -11.70 14.50 -16.02
N GLY A 6 -12.46 15.05 -16.98
CA GLY A 6 -13.76 15.70 -16.73
C GLY A 6 -13.68 17.05 -15.98
N TYR A 7 -12.54 17.40 -15.36
CA TYR A 7 -12.28 18.69 -14.69
C TYR A 7 -10.86 19.21 -14.96
N THR A 8 -10.58 20.47 -14.61
CA THR A 8 -9.21 21.02 -14.59
C THR A 8 -8.56 20.73 -13.24
N PRO A 9 -7.47 19.92 -13.19
CA PRO A 9 -6.80 19.58 -11.94
C PRO A 9 -6.17 20.80 -11.29
N SER A 10 -6.23 20.89 -9.97
CA SER A 10 -5.62 21.94 -9.17
C SER A 10 -4.11 21.76 -9.14
N LYS A 11 -3.41 22.63 -9.89
CA LYS A 11 -1.94 22.77 -9.87
C LYS A 11 -1.36 22.81 -8.45
N PRO A 12 -1.82 23.68 -7.53
CA PRO A 12 -1.21 23.79 -6.21
C PRO A 12 -1.37 22.51 -5.38
N ALA A 13 -2.54 21.86 -5.43
CA ALA A 13 -2.77 20.62 -4.67
C ALA A 13 -1.88 19.47 -5.18
N ALA A 14 -1.73 19.35 -6.50
CA ALA A 14 -0.88 18.32 -7.11
C ALA A 14 0.61 18.55 -6.79
N ILE A 15 1.08 19.81 -6.77
CA ILE A 15 2.45 20.16 -6.36
C ILE A 15 2.71 19.77 -4.92
N VAL A 16 1.81 20.12 -4.00
CA VAL A 16 1.95 19.76 -2.59
C VAL A 16 2.00 18.24 -2.42
N ALA A 17 1.09 17.50 -3.06
CA ALA A 17 1.09 16.04 -3.01
C ALA A 17 2.40 15.45 -3.57
N ALA A 18 2.85 15.90 -4.74
CA ALA A 18 4.10 15.44 -5.35
C ALA A 18 5.30 15.64 -4.42
N VAL A 19 5.47 16.84 -3.86
CA VAL A 19 6.57 17.17 -2.95
C VAL A 19 6.54 16.30 -1.70
N ILE A 20 5.36 16.10 -1.09
CA ILE A 20 5.22 15.28 0.10
C ILE A 20 5.63 13.82 -0.18
N TYR A 21 5.08 13.20 -1.22
CA TYR A 21 5.36 11.79 -1.51
C TYR A 21 6.80 11.52 -1.95
N ILE A 22 7.41 12.45 -2.71
CA ILE A 22 8.83 12.35 -3.07
C ILE A 22 9.70 12.51 -1.82
N THR A 23 9.40 13.48 -0.96
CA THR A 23 10.16 13.69 0.28
C THR A 23 10.08 12.46 1.20
N CYS A 24 8.88 11.89 1.38
CA CYS A 24 8.69 10.64 2.10
C CYS A 24 9.50 9.50 1.47
N GLY A 25 9.45 9.36 0.15
CA GLY A 25 10.18 8.35 -0.61
C GLY A 25 11.70 8.44 -0.41
N LEU A 26 12.26 9.65 -0.48
CA LEU A 26 13.67 9.91 -0.21
C LEU A 26 14.06 9.58 1.23
N CYS A 27 13.21 9.92 2.21
CA CYS A 27 13.43 9.54 3.60
C CYS A 27 13.44 8.01 3.77
N PHE A 28 12.49 7.30 3.15
CA PHE A 28 12.47 5.83 3.18
C PHE A 28 13.68 5.21 2.49
N PHE A 29 14.15 5.77 1.37
CA PHE A 29 15.39 5.34 0.74
C PHE A 29 16.58 5.50 1.68
N TYR A 30 16.68 6.66 2.34
CA TYR A 30 17.72 6.91 3.33
C TYR A 30 17.72 5.87 4.47
N HIS A 31 16.55 5.58 5.06
CA HIS A 31 16.42 4.54 6.08
C HIS A 31 16.77 3.14 5.55
N THR A 32 16.31 2.81 4.34
CA THR A 32 16.51 1.52 3.70
C THR A 32 18.00 1.25 3.46
N PHE A 33 18.70 2.20 2.83
CA PHE A 33 20.13 2.05 2.51
C PHE A 33 21.01 2.14 3.75
N ARG A 34 20.75 3.07 4.67
CA ARG A 34 21.53 3.22 5.90
C ARG A 34 21.48 1.97 6.78
N ARG A 35 20.35 1.27 6.81
CA ARG A 35 20.15 0.06 7.62
C ARG A 35 20.28 -1.24 6.83
N LYS A 36 20.60 -1.17 5.52
CA LYS A 36 20.69 -2.35 4.61
C LYS A 36 19.42 -3.21 4.58
N ASN A 37 18.25 -2.59 4.81
CA ASN A 37 16.95 -3.27 4.84
C ASN A 37 16.34 -3.39 3.43
N TYR A 38 17.04 -4.04 2.49
CA TYR A 38 16.59 -4.11 1.09
C TYR A 38 15.20 -4.75 0.90
N TRP A 39 14.75 -5.54 1.88
CA TRP A 39 13.38 -6.06 1.91
C TRP A 39 12.29 -4.97 1.97
N ALA A 40 12.64 -3.75 2.39
CA ALA A 40 11.73 -2.62 2.51
C ALA A 40 11.62 -1.77 1.23
N LEU A 41 12.36 -2.10 0.15
CA LEU A 41 12.46 -1.27 -1.07
C LEU A 41 11.12 -1.00 -1.76
N CYS A 42 10.10 -1.84 -1.56
CA CYS A 42 8.77 -1.61 -2.12
C CYS A 42 8.15 -0.29 -1.62
N LEU A 43 8.35 0.09 -0.36
CA LEU A 43 7.80 1.32 0.23
C LEU A 43 8.37 2.61 -0.41
N PRO A 44 9.69 2.84 -0.49
CA PRO A 44 10.25 4.03 -1.15
C PRO A 44 9.92 4.08 -2.63
N ILE A 45 9.96 2.93 -3.34
CA ILE A 45 9.61 2.87 -4.77
C ILE A 45 8.15 3.28 -4.97
N GLY A 46 7.22 2.74 -4.19
CA GLY A 46 5.81 3.11 -4.22
C GLY A 46 5.55 4.57 -3.92
N SER A 47 6.22 5.11 -2.90
CA SER A 47 6.07 6.52 -2.53
C SER A 47 6.58 7.45 -3.63
N CYS A 48 7.70 7.11 -4.27
CA CYS A 48 8.19 7.88 -5.41
C CYS A 48 7.29 7.74 -6.64
N ALA A 49 6.75 6.54 -6.91
CA ALA A 49 5.78 6.32 -7.99
C ALA A 49 4.55 7.21 -7.82
N MET A 50 3.99 7.30 -6.60
CA MET A 50 2.88 8.21 -6.28
C MET A 50 3.23 9.67 -6.57
N GLY A 51 4.42 10.10 -6.12
CA GLY A 51 4.91 11.46 -6.36
C GLY A 51 5.08 11.79 -7.84
N ILE A 52 5.64 10.87 -8.63
CA ILE A 52 5.77 11.01 -10.08
C ILE A 52 4.38 11.05 -10.74
N GLY A 53 3.42 10.25 -10.27
CA GLY A 53 2.03 10.34 -10.73
C GLY A 53 1.45 11.75 -10.57
N PHE A 54 1.66 12.39 -9.43
CA PHE A 54 1.26 13.78 -9.22
C PHE A 54 2.04 14.80 -10.07
N ILE A 55 3.31 14.54 -10.39
CA ILE A 55 4.06 15.36 -11.37
C ILE A 55 3.38 15.29 -12.75
N ILE A 56 3.02 14.10 -13.20
CA ILE A 56 2.32 13.92 -14.47
C ILE A 56 0.95 14.62 -14.43
N ARG A 57 0.25 14.57 -13.29
CA ARG A 57 -1.01 15.29 -13.07
C ARG A 57 -0.86 16.82 -13.18
N ILE A 58 0.27 17.39 -12.76
CA ILE A 58 0.58 18.82 -12.97
C ILE A 58 0.73 19.11 -14.47
N MET A 59 1.40 18.24 -15.21
CA MET A 59 1.57 18.40 -16.67
C MET A 59 0.21 18.35 -17.39
N LEU A 60 -0.71 17.50 -16.93
CA LEU A 60 -2.08 17.34 -17.45
C LEU A 60 -3.00 18.56 -17.19
N ASN A 61 -2.57 19.55 -16.39
CA ASN A 61 -3.29 20.82 -16.26
C ASN A 61 -3.26 21.65 -17.57
N ASN A 62 -2.12 21.57 -18.27
CA ASN A 62 -1.94 21.69 -19.73
C ASN A 62 -3.07 21.26 -20.71
N PRO A 63 -3.97 22.09 -21.28
CA PRO A 63 -4.92 21.59 -22.29
C PRO A 63 -4.20 20.95 -23.50
N ASP A 64 -3.03 21.47 -23.88
CA ASP A 64 -2.18 20.94 -24.95
C ASP A 64 -1.47 19.62 -24.59
N HIS A 65 -1.37 19.32 -23.28
CA HIS A 65 -0.76 18.11 -22.74
C HIS A 65 -1.79 17.06 -22.29
N GLN A 66 -3.10 17.31 -22.46
CA GLN A 66 -4.18 16.34 -22.23
C GLN A 66 -4.23 15.24 -23.30
N LYS A 67 -3.11 14.56 -23.49
CA LYS A 67 -3.01 13.35 -24.29
C LYS A 67 -3.41 12.16 -23.41
N ARG A 68 -3.95 11.09 -24.02
CA ARG A 68 -4.27 9.84 -23.32
C ARG A 68 -3.04 9.22 -22.63
N GLY A 69 -1.84 9.50 -23.19
CA GLY A 69 -0.51 9.08 -22.69
C GLY A 69 -0.29 9.36 -21.21
N PRO A 70 -0.07 10.63 -20.86
CA PRO A 70 0.17 11.04 -19.49
C PRO A 70 -0.95 10.65 -18.52
N PHE A 71 -2.21 10.65 -18.96
CA PHE A 71 -3.35 10.27 -18.11
C PHE A 71 -3.26 8.81 -17.64
N VAL A 72 -3.02 7.88 -18.57
CA VAL A 72 -2.88 6.47 -18.22
C VAL A 72 -1.64 6.24 -17.34
N ALA A 73 -0.54 6.95 -17.61
CA ALA A 73 0.66 6.86 -16.78
C ALA A 73 0.42 7.36 -15.35
N GLU A 74 -0.32 8.46 -15.17
CA GLU A 74 -0.76 8.93 -13.85
C GLU A 74 -1.58 7.85 -13.12
N GLU A 75 -2.60 7.28 -13.79
CA GLU A 75 -3.47 6.27 -13.17
C GLU A 75 -2.69 5.02 -12.76
N ILE A 76 -1.79 4.50 -13.60
CA ILE A 76 -0.98 3.32 -13.28
C ILE A 76 -0.06 3.59 -12.09
N LEU A 77 0.65 4.72 -12.09
CA LEU A 77 1.59 5.05 -11.01
C LEU A 77 0.89 5.27 -9.66
N THR A 78 -0.26 5.94 -9.68
CA THR A 78 -1.05 6.20 -8.46
C THR A 78 -1.80 4.95 -7.97
N ALA A 79 -2.17 4.02 -8.86
CA ALA A 79 -2.78 2.73 -8.51
C ALA A 79 -1.76 1.69 -8.02
N CYS A 80 -0.53 1.70 -8.55
CA CYS A 80 0.54 0.80 -8.12
C CYS A 80 1.04 1.12 -6.70
N SER A 81 1.04 2.39 -6.33
CA SER A 81 1.52 2.87 -5.02
C SER A 81 0.91 2.13 -3.81
N PRO A 82 -0.42 2.03 -3.65
CA PRO A 82 -1.01 1.22 -2.58
C PRO A 82 -0.67 -0.27 -2.66
N ALA A 83 -0.46 -0.88 -3.84
CA ALA A 83 -0.07 -2.30 -3.90
C ALA A 83 1.30 -2.51 -3.24
N THR A 84 2.24 -1.61 -3.50
CA THR A 84 3.57 -1.69 -2.88
C THR A 84 3.53 -1.49 -1.36
N PHE A 85 2.60 -0.67 -0.85
CA PHE A 85 2.44 -0.44 0.59
C PHE A 85 1.81 -1.65 1.28
N LEU A 86 0.94 -2.40 0.58
CA LEU A 86 0.42 -3.69 1.06
C LEU A 86 1.57 -4.65 1.27
N ALA A 87 2.39 -4.80 0.23
CA ALA A 87 3.52 -5.72 0.27
C ALA A 87 4.50 -5.35 1.38
N PHE A 88 4.77 -4.06 1.58
CA PHE A 88 5.59 -3.61 2.71
C PHE A 88 4.99 -4.03 4.07
N ASN A 89 3.71 -3.72 4.29
CA ASN A 89 3.01 -4.05 5.54
C ASN A 89 3.00 -5.57 5.79
N TYR A 90 2.82 -6.37 4.74
CA TYR A 90 2.84 -7.83 4.81
C TYR A 90 4.23 -8.39 5.16
N ILE A 91 5.30 -7.82 4.59
CA ILE A 91 6.68 -8.19 4.94
C ILE A 91 7.01 -7.83 6.39
N VAL A 92 6.61 -6.64 6.85
CA VAL A 92 6.79 -6.21 8.24
C VAL A 92 6.04 -7.14 9.19
N HIS A 93 4.76 -7.44 8.92
CA HIS A 93 3.94 -8.35 9.71
C HIS A 93 4.55 -9.75 9.78
N GLY A 94 5.02 -10.26 8.65
CA GLY A 94 5.69 -11.54 8.55
C GLY A 94 6.96 -11.67 9.38
N ARG A 95 7.82 -10.65 9.31
CA ARG A 95 9.04 -10.58 10.11
C ARG A 95 8.73 -10.44 11.60
N LEU A 96 7.69 -9.69 11.95
CA LEU A 96 7.22 -9.54 13.32
C LEU A 96 6.75 -10.87 13.90
N LEU A 97 5.96 -11.63 13.15
CA LEU A 97 5.51 -12.97 13.55
C LEU A 97 6.69 -13.94 13.66
N GLY A 98 7.57 -13.96 12.66
CA GLY A 98 8.70 -14.88 12.60
C GLY A 98 9.74 -14.65 13.68
N ASN A 99 10.10 -13.39 13.94
CA ASN A 99 11.18 -13.03 14.86
C ASN A 99 10.70 -12.84 16.31
N CYS A 100 9.48 -12.33 16.53
CA CYS A 100 9.06 -11.92 17.88
C CYS A 100 8.01 -12.85 18.51
N MET A 101 7.18 -13.55 17.71
CA MET A 101 6.05 -14.34 18.21
C MET A 101 6.19 -15.86 18.04
N GLY A 102 7.26 -16.30 17.35
CA GLY A 102 7.50 -17.70 17.03
C GLY A 102 6.68 -18.19 15.83
N LYS A 103 7.30 -19.06 15.02
CA LYS A 103 6.73 -19.57 13.74
C LYS A 103 5.38 -20.30 13.87
N ARG A 104 4.94 -20.66 15.08
CA ARG A 104 3.66 -21.35 15.35
C ARG A 104 2.42 -20.51 14.96
N HIS A 105 2.56 -19.19 14.84
CA HIS A 105 1.46 -18.29 14.45
C HIS A 105 1.51 -17.82 12.99
N SER A 106 2.48 -18.29 12.20
CA SER A 106 2.67 -17.83 10.82
C SER A 106 1.99 -18.79 9.84
N TYR A 107 0.72 -18.52 9.52
CA TYR A 107 -0.06 -19.37 8.61
C TYR A 107 0.37 -19.29 7.14
N ILE A 108 1.10 -18.24 6.70
CA ILE A 108 1.48 -18.05 5.29
C ILE A 108 2.87 -17.39 5.18
N PRO A 109 3.82 -17.91 4.36
CA PRO A 109 5.08 -17.24 4.08
C PRO A 109 4.82 -15.91 3.36
N PRO A 110 5.14 -14.77 4.00
CA PRO A 110 4.57 -13.49 3.58
C PRO A 110 5.22 -12.85 2.36
N THR A 111 6.45 -13.23 2.05
CA THR A 111 7.27 -12.54 1.05
C THR A 111 6.85 -12.85 -0.39
N TYR A 112 6.55 -14.12 -0.70
CA TYR A 112 6.23 -14.54 -2.08
C TYR A 112 4.82 -14.14 -2.51
N VAL A 113 3.85 -14.27 -1.61
CA VAL A 113 2.45 -13.93 -1.86
C VAL A 113 2.30 -12.44 -2.15
N SER A 114 2.94 -11.60 -1.35
CA SER A 114 2.93 -10.15 -1.53
C SER A 114 3.53 -9.69 -2.85
N TRP A 115 4.65 -10.29 -3.25
CA TRP A 115 5.33 -9.94 -4.50
C TRP A 115 4.52 -10.37 -5.72
N PHE A 116 3.90 -11.56 -5.66
CA PHE A 116 3.01 -12.04 -6.70
C PHE A 116 1.79 -11.12 -6.88
N PHE A 117 1.15 -10.70 -5.79
CA PHE A 117 0.01 -9.78 -5.85
C PHE A 117 0.39 -8.42 -6.43
N VAL A 118 1.52 -7.83 -6.02
CA VAL A 118 1.97 -6.54 -6.58
C VAL A 118 2.26 -6.64 -8.07
N CYS A 119 2.92 -7.71 -8.51
CA CYS A 119 3.22 -7.90 -9.93
C CYS A 119 1.97 -8.20 -10.75
N SER A 120 1.03 -8.98 -10.22
CA SER A 120 -0.27 -9.21 -10.82
C SER A 120 -1.05 -7.90 -10.99
N ASP A 121 -1.11 -7.07 -9.95
CA ASP A 121 -1.79 -5.77 -9.99
C ASP A 121 -1.11 -4.83 -10.99
N LEU A 122 0.23 -4.75 -10.98
CA LEU A 122 1.00 -3.93 -11.92
C LEU A 122 0.74 -4.35 -13.37
N LEU A 123 0.77 -5.65 -13.67
CA LEU A 123 0.47 -6.17 -15.01
C LEU A 123 -0.98 -5.88 -15.41
N THR A 124 -1.92 -5.99 -14.47
CA THR A 124 -3.35 -5.71 -14.70
C THR A 124 -3.57 -4.23 -15.03
N PHE A 125 -2.94 -3.31 -14.29
CA PHE A 125 -3.05 -1.87 -14.55
C PHE A 125 -2.33 -1.44 -15.83
N VAL A 126 -1.17 -2.03 -16.13
CA VAL A 126 -0.49 -1.81 -17.42
C VAL A 126 -1.35 -2.30 -18.57
N ALA A 127 -1.94 -3.50 -18.46
CA ALA A 127 -2.85 -4.04 -19.46
C ALA A 127 -4.09 -3.14 -19.64
N ALA A 128 -4.72 -2.70 -18.55
CA ALA A 128 -5.82 -1.75 -18.58
C ALA A 128 -5.43 -0.45 -19.31
N GLY A 129 -4.26 0.09 -18.98
CA GLY A 129 -3.72 1.28 -19.60
C GLY A 129 -3.52 1.12 -21.11
N THR A 130 -2.87 0.04 -21.54
CA THR A 130 -2.68 -0.28 -22.98
C THR A 130 -4.00 -0.46 -23.73
N ALA A 131 -5.03 -1.03 -23.09
CA ALA A 131 -6.37 -1.14 -23.67
C ALA A 131 -7.04 0.23 -23.84
N MET A 132 -6.80 1.18 -22.92
CA MET A 132 -7.30 2.56 -23.03
C MET A 132 -6.60 3.39 -24.13
N PHE A 133 -5.43 2.94 -24.63
CA PHE A 133 -4.75 3.54 -25.78
C PHE A 133 -5.27 3.09 -27.14
N THR A 134 -5.93 1.93 -27.20
CA THR A 134 -6.38 1.33 -28.46
C THR A 134 -7.79 1.85 -28.85
N LYS A 135 -8.35 1.41 -30.00
CA LYS A 135 -9.57 1.97 -30.62
C LYS A 135 -10.76 2.06 -29.63
N THR A 136 -11.80 2.84 -29.95
CA THR A 136 -12.97 3.08 -29.07
C THR A 136 -13.63 1.83 -28.48
N SER A 137 -13.55 0.68 -29.16
CA SER A 137 -14.06 -0.61 -28.66
C SER A 137 -13.28 -1.20 -27.49
N THR A 138 -11.99 -0.86 -27.32
CA THR A 138 -11.13 -1.39 -26.24
C THR A 138 -11.07 -0.47 -25.02
N LEU A 139 -11.67 0.72 -25.09
CA LEU A 139 -11.76 1.65 -23.96
C LEU A 139 -12.60 1.07 -22.81
N GLU A 140 -13.75 0.47 -23.14
CA GLU A 140 -14.62 -0.19 -22.15
C GLU A 140 -13.92 -1.43 -21.54
N THR A 141 -13.14 -2.15 -22.34
CA THR A 141 -12.27 -3.21 -21.84
C THR A 141 -11.25 -2.68 -20.85
N GLY A 142 -10.56 -1.57 -21.16
CA GLY A 142 -9.57 -0.96 -20.27
C GLY A 142 -10.16 -0.51 -18.94
N LYS A 143 -11.33 0.14 -18.95
CA LYS A 143 -12.06 0.51 -17.72
C LYS A 143 -12.44 -0.71 -16.88
N THR A 144 -12.93 -1.76 -17.52
CA THR A 144 -13.32 -3.00 -16.83
C THR A 144 -12.11 -3.66 -16.15
N VAL A 145 -10.98 -3.75 -16.86
CA VAL A 145 -9.74 -4.32 -16.30
C VAL A 145 -9.22 -3.46 -15.14
N PHE A 146 -9.29 -2.13 -15.24
CA PHE A 146 -8.93 -1.24 -14.14
C PHE A 146 -9.81 -1.46 -12.90
N GLN A 147 -11.13 -1.51 -13.07
CA GLN A 147 -12.08 -1.77 -12.00
C GLN A 147 -11.83 -3.12 -11.32
N VAL A 148 -11.59 -4.18 -12.12
CA VAL A 148 -11.25 -5.51 -11.61
C VAL A 148 -9.96 -5.48 -10.79
N GLY A 149 -8.93 -4.77 -11.27
CA GLY A 149 -7.66 -4.58 -10.56
C GLY A 149 -7.86 -3.92 -9.19
N VAL A 150 -8.62 -2.82 -9.12
CA VAL A 150 -8.92 -2.12 -7.85
C VAL A 150 -9.69 -3.03 -6.87
N ILE A 151 -10.62 -3.85 -7.34
CA ILE A 151 -11.38 -4.78 -6.51
C ILE A 151 -10.49 -5.90 -5.97
N LEU A 152 -9.66 -6.52 -6.82
CA LEU A 152 -8.70 -7.56 -6.42
C LEU A 152 -7.67 -7.05 -5.41
N GLN A 153 -7.13 -5.85 -5.66
CA GLN A 153 -6.22 -5.17 -4.76
C GLN A 153 -6.87 -4.94 -3.38
N SER A 154 -8.13 -4.47 -3.37
CA SER A 154 -8.87 -4.23 -2.13
C SER A 154 -9.18 -5.53 -1.38
N ALA A 155 -9.55 -6.60 -2.09
CA ALA A 155 -9.77 -7.92 -1.50
C ALA A 155 -8.51 -8.44 -0.80
N SER A 156 -7.34 -8.29 -1.43
CA SER A 156 -6.04 -8.67 -0.88
C SER A 156 -5.73 -7.90 0.43
N TYR A 157 -6.09 -6.62 0.48
CA TYR A 157 -5.98 -5.80 1.68
C TYR A 157 -6.90 -6.28 2.82
N TYR A 158 -8.15 -6.64 2.53
CA TYR A 158 -9.07 -7.16 3.55
C TYR A 158 -8.58 -8.49 4.13
N VAL A 159 -8.04 -9.38 3.29
CA VAL A 159 -7.41 -10.62 3.76
C VAL A 159 -6.26 -10.29 4.72
N PHE A 160 -5.37 -9.36 4.36
CA PHE A 160 -4.29 -8.93 5.25
C PHE A 160 -4.82 -8.34 6.57
N PHE A 161 -5.86 -7.52 6.52
CA PHE A 161 -6.46 -6.92 7.73
C PHE A 161 -7.04 -7.98 8.67
N ILE A 162 -7.68 -9.01 8.12
CA ILE A 162 -8.18 -10.16 8.90
C ILE A 162 -7.01 -10.92 9.52
N LEU A 163 -5.95 -11.22 8.77
CA LEU A 163 -4.76 -11.91 9.29
C LEU A 163 -4.09 -11.11 10.42
N TYR A 164 -3.98 -9.79 10.25
CA TYR A 164 -3.54 -8.89 11.31
C TYR A 164 -4.41 -9.03 12.56
N PHE A 165 -5.73 -8.92 12.42
CA PHE A 165 -6.65 -9.02 13.57
C PHE A 165 -6.61 -10.40 14.25
N LEU A 166 -6.49 -11.48 13.48
CA LEU A 166 -6.34 -12.84 14.02
C LEU A 166 -5.03 -12.97 14.81
N SER A 167 -3.92 -12.43 14.29
CA SER A 167 -2.65 -12.42 15.02
C SER A 167 -2.75 -11.63 16.33
N TRP A 168 -3.41 -10.47 16.32
CA TRP A 168 -3.65 -9.67 17.54
C TRP A 168 -4.44 -10.46 18.59
N ARG A 169 -5.52 -11.13 18.15
CA ARG A 169 -6.35 -11.93 19.05
C ARG A 169 -5.58 -13.10 19.65
N SER A 170 -4.72 -13.75 18.86
CA SER A 170 -3.89 -14.86 19.35
C SER A 170 -2.90 -14.38 20.41
N CYS A 171 -2.20 -13.27 20.16
CA CYS A 171 -1.24 -12.72 21.13
C CYS A 171 -1.88 -12.31 22.46
N ARG A 172 -3.12 -11.81 22.43
CA ARG A 172 -3.88 -11.51 23.66
C ARG A 172 -4.28 -12.77 24.43
N LYS A 173 -4.61 -13.86 23.73
CA LYS A 173 -5.01 -15.13 24.36
C LYS A 173 -3.86 -15.84 25.05
N GLU A 174 -2.67 -15.83 24.44
CA GLU A 174 -1.51 -16.54 25.00
C GLU A 174 -0.81 -15.79 26.13
N GLY A 175 -1.19 -14.53 26.43
CA GLY A 175 -0.60 -13.76 27.52
C GLY A 175 0.89 -13.42 27.35
N ILE A 176 1.49 -13.74 26.19
CA ILE A 176 2.90 -13.48 25.84
C ILE A 176 3.21 -11.97 25.80
N ALA A 177 2.18 -11.14 25.74
CA ALA A 177 2.29 -9.70 25.64
C ALA A 177 2.30 -9.01 27.01
N THR A 178 3.49 -8.82 27.58
CA THR A 178 3.70 -7.91 28.73
C THR A 178 3.40 -6.44 28.38
N GLY A 179 3.20 -6.13 27.08
CA GLY A 179 2.91 -4.78 26.57
C GLY A 179 4.09 -3.80 26.59
N ARG A 180 5.26 -4.24 27.08
CA ARG A 180 6.49 -3.45 27.22
C ARG A 180 7.49 -3.64 26.08
N GLU A 181 7.35 -4.72 25.32
CA GLU A 181 8.29 -5.08 24.25
C GLU A 181 8.34 -4.02 23.13
N ALA A 182 9.53 -3.77 22.57
CA ALA A 182 9.70 -2.72 21.58
C ALA A 182 8.94 -3.03 20.27
N TRP A 183 8.71 -4.31 19.97
CA TRP A 183 7.97 -4.77 18.79
C TRP A 183 6.49 -4.37 18.80
N TRP A 184 5.88 -4.11 19.97
CA TRP A 184 4.50 -3.62 20.08
C TRP A 184 4.31 -2.25 19.42
N LYS A 185 5.36 -1.41 19.38
CA LYS A 185 5.31 -0.10 18.72
C LYS A 185 5.09 -0.26 17.22
N ILE A 186 5.82 -1.18 16.59
CA ILE A 186 5.66 -1.49 15.16
C ILE A 186 4.34 -2.19 14.90
N TYR A 187 3.89 -3.07 15.79
CA TYR A 187 2.59 -3.72 15.68
C TYR A 187 1.43 -2.70 15.67
N LYS A 188 1.46 -1.71 16.56
CA LYS A 188 0.47 -0.62 16.60
C LYS A 188 0.55 0.27 15.37
N LEU A 189 1.76 0.61 14.93
CA LEU A 189 1.98 1.39 13.72
C LEU A 189 1.40 0.68 12.48
N LEU A 190 1.63 -0.63 12.36
CA LEU A 190 1.05 -1.46 11.30
C LEU A 190 -0.48 -1.43 11.32
N GLY A 191 -1.10 -1.45 12.51
CA GLY A 191 -2.55 -1.32 12.66
C GLY A 191 -3.08 0.03 12.22
N VAL A 192 -2.42 1.11 12.63
CA VAL A 192 -2.76 2.48 12.19
C VAL A 192 -2.62 2.61 10.67
N SER A 193 -1.52 2.10 10.11
CA SER A 193 -1.29 2.06 8.66
C SER A 193 -2.41 1.31 7.94
N SER A 194 -2.75 0.12 8.43
CA SER A 194 -3.79 -0.72 7.83
C SER A 194 -5.17 -0.06 7.86
N PHE A 195 -5.53 0.61 8.95
CA PHE A 195 -6.79 1.35 9.06
C PHE A 195 -6.92 2.43 7.97
N PHE A 196 -5.89 3.27 7.80
CA PHE A 196 -5.93 4.32 6.78
C PHE A 196 -5.98 3.77 5.35
N ILE A 197 -5.31 2.65 5.09
CA ILE A 197 -5.38 2.01 3.78
C ILE A 197 -6.78 1.42 3.53
N THR A 198 -7.43 0.86 4.54
CA THR A 198 -8.83 0.39 4.41
C THR A 198 -9.79 1.53 4.04
N VAL A 199 -9.64 2.72 4.63
CA VAL A 199 -10.44 3.90 4.26
C VAL A 199 -10.29 4.21 2.77
N ARG A 200 -9.06 4.20 2.26
CA ARG A 200 -8.77 4.39 0.83
C ARG A 200 -9.38 3.30 -0.04
N THR A 201 -9.28 2.02 0.32
CA THR A 201 -9.79 0.93 -0.51
C THR A 201 -11.30 1.02 -0.68
N ILE A 202 -12.03 1.44 0.36
CA ILE A 202 -13.48 1.69 0.28
C ILE A 202 -13.77 2.80 -0.73
N PHE A 203 -13.04 3.92 -0.66
CA PHE A 203 -13.19 5.02 -1.61
C PHE A 203 -12.88 4.59 -3.05
N ARG A 204 -11.80 3.83 -3.27
CA ARG A 204 -11.40 3.39 -4.61
C ARG A 204 -12.39 2.40 -5.24
N ILE A 205 -12.98 1.51 -4.46
CA ILE A 205 -14.09 0.66 -4.93
C ILE A 205 -15.28 1.55 -5.32
N ALA A 206 -15.68 2.49 -4.45
CA ALA A 206 -16.80 3.38 -4.71
C ALA A 206 -16.58 4.23 -5.97
N GLU A 207 -15.38 4.79 -6.15
CA GLU A 207 -15.00 5.56 -7.35
C GLU A 207 -15.04 4.70 -8.62
N SER A 208 -14.54 3.46 -8.53
CA SER A 208 -14.48 2.53 -9.68
C SER A 208 -15.86 2.01 -10.09
N CYS A 209 -16.81 1.91 -9.17
CA CYS A 209 -18.19 1.52 -9.43
C CYS A 209 -19.12 2.69 -9.79
N SER A 210 -18.64 3.94 -9.69
CA SER A 210 -19.47 5.13 -9.90
C SER A 210 -19.61 5.53 -11.38
N ASP A 211 -20.79 6.01 -11.75
CA ASP A 211 -21.09 6.49 -13.11
C ASP A 211 -20.39 7.82 -13.46
N PRO A 212 -20.17 8.10 -14.77
CA PRO A 212 -19.65 9.39 -15.23
C PRO A 212 -20.61 10.52 -14.89
N GLY A 213 -20.20 11.41 -13.98
CA GLY A 213 -20.98 12.58 -13.54
C GLY A 213 -21.36 12.57 -12.05
N THR A 214 -21.03 11.50 -11.33
CA THR A 214 -21.18 11.48 -9.87
C THR A 214 -20.26 12.50 -9.19
N PRO A 215 -20.68 13.12 -8.07
CA PRO A 215 -19.87 14.11 -7.35
C PRO A 215 -18.50 13.57 -6.91
N ILE A 216 -18.41 12.27 -6.67
CA ILE A 216 -17.19 11.55 -6.27
C ILE A 216 -16.11 11.67 -7.34
N ARG A 217 -16.46 11.49 -8.62
CA ARG A 217 -15.51 11.57 -9.74
C ARG A 217 -15.32 12.99 -10.28
N THR A 218 -16.28 13.87 -10.02
CA THR A 218 -16.30 15.23 -10.58
C THR A 218 -15.60 16.25 -9.68
N ARG A 219 -15.56 16.03 -8.35
CA ARG A 219 -14.87 16.90 -7.41
C ARG A 219 -13.52 16.33 -7.01
N GLU A 220 -12.46 17.00 -7.46
CA GLU A 220 -11.07 16.65 -7.17
C GLU A 220 -10.75 16.57 -5.66
N VAL A 221 -11.47 17.33 -4.83
CA VAL A 221 -11.29 17.33 -3.36
C VAL A 221 -11.44 15.92 -2.78
N TYR A 222 -12.34 15.09 -3.30
CA TYR A 222 -12.54 13.74 -2.80
C TYR A 222 -11.32 12.85 -3.05
N LEU A 223 -10.66 12.99 -4.20
CA LEU A 223 -9.43 12.27 -4.50
C LEU A 223 -8.32 12.64 -3.52
N TYR A 224 -8.13 13.92 -3.21
CA TYR A 224 -7.09 14.30 -2.25
C TYR A 224 -7.41 13.84 -0.82
N VAL A 225 -8.66 13.99 -0.37
CA VAL A 225 -9.05 13.70 1.02
C VAL A 225 -9.21 12.22 1.30
N PHE A 226 -9.75 11.45 0.35
CA PHE A 226 -10.09 10.03 0.56
C PHE A 226 -9.14 9.05 -0.12
N ASP A 227 -8.35 9.49 -1.09
CA ASP A 227 -7.32 8.64 -1.69
C ASP A 227 -5.90 8.98 -1.22
N THR A 228 -5.55 10.26 -1.35
CA THR A 228 -4.16 10.73 -1.17
C THR A 228 -3.81 10.87 0.31
N LEU A 229 -4.62 11.62 1.07
CA LEU A 229 -4.36 11.87 2.48
C LEU A 229 -4.30 10.59 3.34
N PRO A 230 -5.23 9.62 3.21
CA PRO A 230 -5.17 8.41 4.03
C PRO A 230 -3.90 7.61 3.72
N LEU A 231 -3.52 7.51 2.45
CA LEU A 231 -2.30 6.80 2.07
C LEU A 231 -1.04 7.49 2.63
N PHE A 232 -1.01 8.83 2.66
CA PHE A 232 0.08 9.57 3.31
C PHE A 232 0.14 9.29 4.82
N LEU A 233 -1.00 9.34 5.52
CA LEU A 233 -1.09 9.04 6.95
C LEU A 233 -0.69 7.58 7.25
N ALA A 234 -0.95 6.66 6.32
CA ALA A 234 -0.56 5.26 6.45
C ALA A 234 0.96 5.04 6.43
N ILE A 235 1.72 5.88 5.71
CA ILE A 235 3.17 5.70 5.53
C ILE A 235 4.00 6.62 6.42
N VAL A 236 3.51 7.82 6.76
CA VAL A 236 4.29 8.84 7.48
C VAL A 236 4.82 8.34 8.82
N GLY A 237 4.08 7.47 9.51
CA GLY A 237 4.53 6.90 10.78
C GLY A 237 5.78 6.03 10.66
N TYR A 238 6.03 5.41 9.50
CA TYR A 238 7.25 4.63 9.25
C TYR A 238 8.51 5.49 9.10
N ILE A 239 8.36 6.80 8.87
CA ILE A 239 9.49 7.75 8.86
C ILE A 239 10.05 7.89 10.27
N PHE A 240 9.16 8.06 11.25
CA PHE A 240 9.55 8.25 12.65
C PHE A 240 9.93 6.93 13.32
N TRP A 241 9.18 5.87 13.05
CA TRP A 241 9.39 4.54 13.64
C TRP A 241 9.70 3.51 12.57
N TRP A 242 10.93 3.54 12.08
CA TRP A 242 11.40 2.56 11.10
C TRP A 242 11.42 1.14 11.69
N PRO A 243 10.81 0.14 11.04
CA PRO A 243 10.63 -1.19 11.63
C PRO A 243 11.92 -1.99 11.84
N GLY A 244 12.99 -1.72 11.07
CA GLY A 244 14.23 -2.50 11.12
C GLY A 244 14.77 -2.78 12.52
N PRO A 245 15.14 -1.75 13.31
CA PRO A 245 15.69 -1.93 14.66
C PRO A 245 14.77 -2.65 15.64
N TYR A 246 13.45 -2.61 15.45
CA TYR A 246 12.49 -3.22 16.35
C TYR A 246 12.25 -4.70 16.05
N LEU A 247 12.53 -5.13 14.82
CA LEU A 247 12.41 -6.52 14.38
C LEU A 247 13.62 -7.39 14.77
N GLU A 248 14.71 -6.77 15.22
CA GLU A 248 15.98 -7.43 15.58
C GLU A 248 16.26 -7.43 17.09
N ARG A 249 15.57 -6.59 17.88
CA ARG A 249 15.94 -6.31 19.28
C ARG A 249 15.34 -7.25 20.33
N ASP A 250 14.09 -7.68 20.15
CA ASP A 250 13.35 -8.43 21.19
C ASP A 250 12.75 -9.70 20.57
N SER A 251 13.55 -10.77 20.48
CA SER A 251 13.06 -12.09 20.10
C SER A 251 12.64 -12.86 21.35
N ILE A 252 11.33 -13.01 21.57
CA ILE A 252 10.80 -13.95 22.58
C ILE A 252 11.15 -15.40 22.19
N ALA A 253 11.54 -15.66 20.92
CA ALA A 253 11.97 -16.97 20.47
C ALA A 253 13.26 -17.45 21.18
N ASP A 254 14.10 -16.53 21.66
CA ASP A 254 15.29 -16.87 22.44
C ASP A 254 14.95 -17.19 23.92
N ALA A 255 13.73 -16.88 24.37
CA ALA A 255 13.29 -17.07 25.75
C ALA A 255 12.53 -18.38 26.01
N VAL A 256 12.30 -19.22 24.98
CA VAL A 256 11.71 -20.56 25.16
C VAL A 256 12.82 -21.61 24.99
N PRO A 257 13.32 -22.22 26.08
CA PRO A 257 14.25 -23.33 25.98
C PRO A 257 13.62 -24.46 25.16
N MET A 258 14.41 -25.05 24.27
CA MET A 258 14.12 -26.24 23.45
C MET A 258 13.77 -27.52 24.26
N GLU A 259 13.48 -27.39 25.56
CA GLU A 259 13.39 -28.51 26.51
C GLU A 259 11.99 -29.15 26.61
N LYS A 260 10.95 -28.54 26.03
CA LYS A 260 9.57 -29.10 26.09
C LYS A 260 9.11 -29.89 24.85
N VAL A 261 10.01 -30.19 23.91
CA VAL A 261 9.65 -30.95 22.70
C VAL A 261 9.83 -32.47 22.87
N SER A 262 10.56 -32.94 23.90
CA SER A 262 10.87 -34.38 24.06
C SER A 262 9.96 -35.16 25.01
N THR A 263 9.02 -34.53 25.72
CA THR A 263 8.27 -35.20 26.82
C THR A 263 6.79 -35.47 26.56
N SER A 264 6.25 -35.18 25.37
CA SER A 264 4.85 -35.49 25.03
C SER A 264 4.68 -36.64 24.03
N SER A 265 5.65 -37.55 23.97
CA SER A 265 5.54 -38.83 23.25
C SER A 265 5.96 -39.97 24.18
N VAL A 266 5.13 -40.24 25.18
CA VAL A 266 4.96 -41.54 25.84
C VAL A 266 3.47 -41.74 26.04
#